data_AF-A0A6B3MDY2-F1
#
_entry.id   AF-A0A6B3MDY2-F1
#
_cell.length_a   1.000
_cell.length_b   1.000
_cell.length_c   1.000
_cell.angle_alpha   90.00
_cell.angle_beta   90.00
_cell.angle_gamma   90.00
#
_symmetry.space_group_name_H-M   'P 1'
#
loop_
_entity.id
_entity.type
_entity.pdbx_description
1 polymer ?
#
loop_
_entity_poly.entity_id
_entity_poly.type
_entity_poly.pdbx_seq_one_letter_code
_entity_poly.pdbx_strand_id
1 'polypeptide(L)'
;MGKEIDARLKQLALEAQRYPKKSKQRQRALAKLLSAISRSGKLTHPYPGQFQGFYQDIYAEGKQRLFCHICERIDEYDSQREVLQWANFLFKRRFFVEAAREVMPTVPKGVNQKQIIRLTIEDLDKNNPYSVNSQLTPTLSQEIIHFLELDPEGIFKETYAAKNPKANFRFLALQIISGYSWKEIAEQLGMKIPTLSSFYQRSLVKFAPKFKEYLLVDT
;
A
#
# COMPACT_ATOMS: atom_id res chain seq x y z
N MET A 1 41.72 -7.22 5.70
CA MET A 1 40.91 -6.06 5.26
C MET A 1 40.09 -5.39 6.37
N GLY A 2 39.48 -6.11 7.33
CA GLY A 2 38.72 -5.48 8.44
C GLY A 2 39.56 -4.58 9.36
N LYS A 3 40.66 -5.11 9.89
CA LYS A 3 41.55 -4.40 10.84
C LYS A 3 42.14 -3.08 10.30
N GLU A 4 42.38 -3.01 8.99
CA GLU A 4 42.96 -1.82 8.34
C GLU A 4 41.93 -0.68 8.24
N ILE A 5 40.67 -1.01 7.98
CA ILE A 5 39.57 -0.05 8.00
C ILE A 5 39.37 0.49 9.42
N ASP A 6 39.37 -0.39 10.42
CA ASP A 6 39.17 0.02 11.82
C ASP A 6 40.31 0.92 12.32
N ALA A 7 41.56 0.60 11.98
CA ALA A 7 42.72 1.44 12.28
C ALA A 7 42.61 2.83 11.63
N ARG A 8 42.23 2.88 10.35
CA ARG A 8 42.04 4.15 9.62
C ARG A 8 40.91 5.00 10.21
N LEU A 9 39.78 4.38 10.56
CA LEU A 9 38.66 5.09 11.19
C LEU A 9 39.06 5.64 12.55
N LYS A 10 39.76 4.85 13.36
CA LYS A 10 40.29 5.30 14.66
C LYS A 10 41.25 6.47 14.50
N GLN A 11 42.17 6.43 13.53
CA GLN A 11 43.08 7.54 13.25
C GLN A 11 42.31 8.83 12.91
N LEU A 12 41.30 8.75 12.03
CA LEU A 12 40.49 9.91 11.65
C LEU A 12 39.65 10.47 12.81
N ALA A 13 39.14 9.58 13.68
CA ALA A 13 38.41 9.99 14.89
C ALA A 13 39.32 10.73 15.87
N LEU A 14 40.52 10.20 16.14
CA LEU A 14 41.52 10.85 17.00
C LEU A 14 42.02 12.16 16.39
N GLU A 15 42.23 12.22 15.07
CA GLU A 15 42.58 13.45 14.36
C GLU A 15 41.50 14.53 14.57
N ALA A 16 40.23 14.17 14.47
CA ALA A 16 39.12 15.09 14.71
C ALA A 16 39.07 15.61 16.16
N GLN A 17 39.36 14.76 17.16
CA GLN A 17 39.40 15.13 18.58
C GLN A 17 40.56 16.09 18.90
N ARG A 18 41.69 16.02 18.17
CA ARG A 18 42.86 16.88 18.40
C ARG A 18 42.63 18.35 18.05
N TYR A 19 41.67 18.65 17.18
CA TYR A 19 41.42 20.01 16.72
C TYR A 19 40.25 20.66 17.49
N PRO A 20 40.29 21.99 17.74
CA PRO A 20 39.20 22.70 18.39
C PRO A 20 37.87 22.57 17.66
N LYS A 21 36.77 22.65 18.42
CA LYS A 21 35.40 22.72 17.87
C LYS A 21 35.31 23.83 16.82
N LYS A 22 34.58 23.57 15.73
CA LYS A 22 34.36 24.49 14.59
C LYS A 22 35.60 24.84 13.73
N SER A 23 36.78 24.27 14.00
CA SER A 23 37.94 24.47 13.11
C SER A 23 37.77 23.78 11.75
N LYS A 24 38.34 24.35 10.69
CA LYS A 24 38.33 23.77 9.33
C LYS A 24 39.02 22.40 9.30
N GLN A 25 40.07 22.22 10.11
CA GLN A 25 40.81 20.98 10.23
C GLN A 25 39.94 19.87 10.83
N ARG A 26 39.20 20.16 11.91
CA ARG A 26 38.23 19.23 12.50
C ARG A 26 37.14 18.85 11.50
N GLN A 27 36.58 19.82 10.79
CA GLN A 27 35.56 19.56 9.77
C GLN A 27 36.08 18.62 8.67
N ARG A 28 37.32 18.82 8.20
CA ARG A 28 37.95 17.94 7.19
C ARG A 28 38.16 16.53 7.73
N ALA A 29 38.65 16.38 8.97
CA ALA A 29 38.83 15.07 9.60
C ALA A 29 37.49 14.33 9.78
N LEU A 30 36.46 15.03 10.26
CA LEU A 30 35.10 14.49 10.39
C LEU A 30 34.50 14.09 9.04
N ALA A 31 34.62 14.93 8.01
CA ALA A 31 34.13 14.61 6.67
C ALA A 31 34.79 13.34 6.10
N LYS A 32 36.11 13.19 6.30
CA LYS A 32 36.85 11.97 5.93
C LYS A 32 36.38 10.76 6.72
N LEU A 33 36.16 10.91 8.03
CA LEU A 33 35.66 9.86 8.91
C LEU A 33 34.29 9.36 8.45
N LEU A 34 33.32 10.25 8.30
CA LEU A 34 31.96 9.90 7.86
C LEU A 34 31.95 9.26 6.47
N SER A 35 32.75 9.80 5.55
CA SER A 35 32.90 9.23 4.20
C SER A 35 33.53 7.82 4.24
N ALA A 36 34.45 7.56 5.17
CA ALA A 36 35.04 6.24 5.35
C ALA A 36 34.04 5.26 5.99
N ILE A 37 33.26 5.70 6.98
CA ILE A 37 32.17 4.90 7.57
C ILE A 37 31.16 4.52 6.49
N SER A 38 30.67 5.49 5.71
CA SER A 38 29.66 5.23 4.68
C SER A 38 30.18 4.34 3.55
N ARG A 39 31.42 4.54 3.08
CA ARG A 39 32.03 3.71 2.04
C ARG A 39 32.41 2.31 2.50
N SER A 40 32.55 2.09 3.81
CA SER A 40 32.87 0.77 4.33
C SER A 40 31.76 -0.26 4.06
N GLY A 41 30.50 0.20 3.91
CA GLY A 41 29.33 -0.69 3.81
C GLY A 41 29.05 -1.51 5.07
N LYS A 42 29.74 -1.22 6.19
CA LYS A 42 29.67 -1.99 7.45
C LYS A 42 28.77 -1.37 8.51
N LEU A 43 28.03 -0.32 8.15
CA LEU A 43 26.99 0.19 9.04
C LEU A 43 25.88 -0.86 9.14
N THR A 44 25.46 -1.18 10.36
CA THR A 44 24.48 -2.23 10.61
C THR A 44 23.13 -1.87 10.01
N HIS A 45 22.34 -2.87 9.62
CA HIS A 45 20.97 -2.74 9.15
C HIS A 45 20.01 -3.31 10.23
N PRO A 46 19.51 -2.49 11.17
CA PRO A 46 18.62 -2.94 12.23
C PRO A 46 17.30 -3.47 11.67
N TYR A 47 16.72 -4.49 12.30
CA TYR A 47 15.37 -5.00 12.02
C TYR A 47 15.09 -5.27 10.53
N PRO A 48 15.95 -6.05 9.83
CA PRO A 48 15.75 -6.33 8.41
C PRO A 48 14.38 -7.00 8.18
N GLY A 49 13.69 -6.59 7.12
CA GLY A 49 12.35 -7.10 6.77
C GLY A 49 11.18 -6.45 7.54
N GLN A 50 11.43 -5.59 8.54
CA GLN A 50 10.39 -4.77 9.16
C GLN A 50 10.23 -3.43 8.42
N PHE A 51 9.14 -2.69 8.70
CA PHE A 51 8.90 -1.35 8.16
C PHE A 51 8.82 -1.33 6.62
N GLN A 52 8.03 -2.24 6.03
CA GLN A 52 7.91 -2.36 4.58
C GLN A 52 7.46 -1.05 3.93
N GLY A 53 8.22 -0.60 2.92
CA GLY A 53 7.99 0.68 2.24
C GLY A 53 8.46 1.93 3.00
N PHE A 54 8.90 1.81 4.26
CA PHE A 54 9.48 2.90 5.07
C PHE A 54 10.95 2.69 5.41
N TYR A 55 11.47 1.46 5.30
CA TYR A 55 12.79 1.09 5.80
C TYR A 55 13.91 1.99 5.29
N GLN A 56 13.93 2.31 3.99
CA GLN A 56 14.99 3.14 3.40
C GLN A 56 14.97 4.57 3.94
N ASP A 57 13.78 5.15 4.11
CA ASP A 57 13.62 6.49 4.67
C ASP A 57 14.05 6.53 6.13
N ILE A 58 13.63 5.54 6.94
CA ILE A 58 14.06 5.38 8.33
C ILE A 58 15.58 5.24 8.42
N TYR A 59 16.16 4.41 7.55
CA TYR A 59 17.60 4.18 7.53
C TYR A 59 18.38 5.45 7.17
N ALA A 60 17.92 6.18 6.14
CA ALA A 60 18.52 7.44 5.73
C ALA A 60 18.47 8.50 6.84
N GLU A 61 17.28 8.68 7.44
CA GLU A 61 17.06 9.64 8.54
C GLU A 61 17.91 9.29 9.77
N GLY A 62 17.90 8.01 10.18
CA GLY A 62 18.74 7.55 11.29
C GLY A 62 20.23 7.77 11.00
N LYS A 63 20.68 7.52 9.76
CA LYS A 63 22.09 7.66 9.39
C LYS A 63 22.51 9.13 9.47
N GLN A 64 21.64 10.03 9.01
CA GLN A 64 21.84 11.47 9.11
C GLN A 64 22.01 11.90 10.57
N ARG A 65 21.11 11.47 11.46
CA ARG A 65 21.19 11.77 12.90
C ARG A 65 22.47 11.25 13.56
N LEU A 66 22.84 10.01 13.25
CA LEU A 66 24.11 9.44 13.71
C LEU A 66 25.29 10.31 13.28
N PHE A 67 25.32 10.74 12.02
CA PHE A 67 26.42 11.53 11.49
C PHE A 67 26.49 12.93 12.10
N CYS A 68 25.34 13.58 12.31
CA CYS A 68 25.26 14.82 13.09
C CYS A 68 25.80 14.63 14.51
N HIS A 69 25.36 13.58 15.20
CA HIS A 69 25.83 13.27 16.55
C HIS A 69 27.34 13.02 16.60
N ILE A 70 27.89 12.26 15.64
CA ILE A 70 29.34 12.05 15.54
C ILE A 70 30.05 13.39 15.37
N CYS A 71 29.56 14.30 14.50
CA CYS A 71 30.20 15.61 14.32
C CYS A 71 30.22 16.45 15.61
N GLU A 72 29.11 16.43 16.35
CA GLU A 72 28.93 17.23 17.56
C GLU A 72 29.67 16.67 18.77
N ARG A 73 29.67 15.33 18.92
CA ARG A 73 30.11 14.62 20.12
C ARG A 73 31.24 13.64 19.86
N ILE A 74 32.05 13.84 18.81
CA ILE A 74 33.26 13.02 18.56
C ILE A 74 34.21 13.03 19.75
N ASP A 75 34.23 14.08 20.58
CA ASP A 75 35.09 14.16 21.77
C ASP A 75 34.73 13.11 22.84
N GLU A 76 33.55 12.50 22.77
CA GLU A 76 33.10 11.44 23.69
C GLU A 76 33.43 10.03 23.20
N TYR A 77 33.97 9.91 21.99
CA TYR A 77 34.41 8.63 21.48
C TYR A 77 35.62 8.12 22.28
N ASP A 78 35.46 6.93 22.85
CA ASP A 78 36.52 6.19 23.55
C ASP A 78 37.37 5.40 22.54
N SER A 79 38.66 5.74 22.48
CA SER A 79 39.64 5.11 21.61
C SER A 79 39.86 3.60 21.87
N GLN A 80 39.43 3.07 23.02
CA GLN A 80 39.49 1.63 23.31
C GLN A 80 38.46 0.83 22.51
N ARG A 81 37.44 1.47 21.95
CA ARG A 81 36.40 0.83 21.13
C ARG A 81 36.66 1.06 19.65
N GLU A 82 36.31 0.10 18.81
CA GLU A 82 36.32 0.31 17.36
C GLU A 82 35.24 1.31 16.96
N VAL A 83 35.57 2.25 16.08
CA VAL A 83 34.64 3.31 15.63
C VAL A 83 33.37 2.72 15.03
N LEU A 84 33.49 1.66 14.22
CA LEU A 84 32.32 0.99 13.62
C LEU A 84 31.44 0.32 14.68
N GLN A 85 32.03 -0.32 15.69
CA GLN A 85 31.24 -0.94 16.76
C GLN A 85 30.47 0.11 17.56
N TRP A 86 31.13 1.22 17.90
CA TRP A 86 30.49 2.34 18.58
C TRP A 86 29.36 2.96 17.74
N ALA A 87 29.63 3.26 16.47
CA ALA A 87 28.64 3.80 15.54
C ALA A 87 27.45 2.85 15.35
N ASN A 88 27.70 1.55 15.16
CA ASN A 88 26.66 0.53 14.99
C ASN A 88 25.81 0.36 16.24
N PHE A 89 26.43 0.40 17.42
CA PHE A 89 25.71 0.35 18.70
C PHE A 89 24.75 1.54 18.84
N LEU A 90 25.24 2.76 18.61
CA LEU A 90 24.42 3.97 18.67
C LEU A 90 23.31 3.96 17.62
N PHE A 91 23.65 3.58 16.39
CA PHE A 91 22.70 3.52 15.29
C PHE A 91 21.54 2.57 15.60
N LYS A 92 21.84 1.33 16.00
CA LYS A 92 20.84 0.31 16.29
C LYS A 92 19.99 0.63 17.52
N ARG A 93 20.60 1.10 18.61
CA ARG A 93 19.89 1.31 19.88
C ARG A 93 19.12 2.62 19.97
N ARG A 94 19.56 3.64 19.23
CA ARG A 94 19.03 4.99 19.38
C ARG A 94 18.54 5.56 18.05
N PHE A 95 19.46 5.89 17.15
CA PHE A 95 19.12 6.73 15.99
C PHE A 95 18.15 6.07 15.03
N PHE A 96 18.23 4.76 14.81
CA PHE A 96 17.25 4.03 14.01
C PHE A 96 15.87 4.03 14.68
N VAL A 97 15.81 3.86 16.01
CA VAL A 97 14.55 3.82 16.77
C VAL A 97 13.89 5.19 16.80
N GLU A 98 14.66 6.26 17.01
CA GLU A 98 14.19 7.64 16.95
C GLU A 98 13.66 7.98 15.55
N ALA A 99 14.43 7.67 14.49
CA ALA A 99 14.00 7.88 13.11
C ALA A 99 12.72 7.08 12.78
N ALA A 100 12.63 5.82 13.23
CA ALA A 100 11.44 5.00 13.00
C ALA A 100 10.19 5.60 13.66
N ARG A 101 10.31 6.22 14.85
CA ARG A 101 9.17 6.86 15.52
C ARG A 101 8.63 8.07 14.76
N GLU A 102 9.49 8.80 14.07
CA GLU A 102 9.11 10.03 13.35
C GLU A 102 8.64 9.76 11.93
N VAL A 103 9.28 8.83 11.22
CA VAL A 103 8.92 8.49 9.84
C VAL A 103 7.65 7.65 9.79
N MET A 104 7.40 6.80 10.80
CA MET A 104 6.22 5.95 10.80
C MET A 104 4.95 6.75 11.10
N PRO A 105 3.84 6.47 10.39
CA PRO A 105 2.58 7.16 10.61
C PRO A 105 2.03 6.88 12.01
N THR A 106 1.30 7.83 12.58
CA THR A 106 0.57 7.62 13.84
C THR A 106 -0.57 6.66 13.61
N VAL A 107 -0.69 5.64 14.46
CA VAL A 107 -1.67 4.56 14.29
C VAL A 107 -2.71 4.54 15.42
N PRO A 108 -3.96 4.15 15.13
CA PRO A 108 -4.95 3.90 16.17
C PRO A 108 -4.50 2.80 17.14
N LYS A 109 -4.99 2.86 18.39
CA LYS A 109 -4.71 1.83 19.41
C LYS A 109 -5.16 0.46 18.91
N GLY A 110 -4.27 -0.53 19.01
CA GLY A 110 -4.52 -1.91 18.59
C GLY A 110 -3.90 -2.30 17.23
N VAL A 111 -3.43 -1.33 16.44
CA VAL A 111 -2.73 -1.62 15.17
C VAL A 111 -1.23 -1.75 15.42
N ASN A 112 -0.61 -2.82 14.92
CA ASN A 112 0.84 -2.98 14.99
C ASN A 112 1.52 -2.09 13.95
N GLN A 113 2.09 -0.96 14.39
CA GLN A 113 2.75 0.02 13.53
C GLN A 113 3.84 -0.61 12.63
N LYS A 114 4.54 -1.64 13.08
CA LYS A 114 5.62 -2.30 12.31
C LYS A 114 5.13 -3.12 11.11
N GLN A 115 3.82 -3.42 11.07
CA GLN A 115 3.17 -4.17 9.99
C GLN A 115 2.52 -3.24 8.96
N ILE A 116 2.59 -1.93 9.15
CA ILE A 116 2.10 -0.98 8.15
C ILE A 116 3.03 -0.98 6.95
N ILE A 117 2.41 -1.11 5.78
CA ILE A 117 3.08 -1.11 4.48
C ILE A 117 2.81 0.24 3.82
N ARG A 118 3.86 0.92 3.37
CA ARG A 118 3.71 2.05 2.46
C ARG A 118 3.51 1.51 1.05
N LEU A 119 2.36 1.78 0.46
CA LEU A 119 2.10 1.51 -0.95
C LEU A 119 2.50 2.72 -1.78
N THR A 120 3.10 2.46 -2.95
CA THR A 120 3.32 3.48 -3.98
C THR A 120 2.08 3.64 -4.86
N ILE A 121 2.04 4.69 -5.69
CA ILE A 121 0.96 4.87 -6.67
C ILE A 121 0.90 3.68 -7.64
N GLU A 122 2.06 3.14 -8.03
CA GLU A 122 2.17 1.95 -8.89
C GLU A 122 1.63 0.68 -8.20
N ASP A 123 1.75 0.59 -6.87
CA ASP A 123 1.17 -0.53 -6.11
C ASP A 123 -0.35 -0.42 -6.00
N LEU A 124 -0.90 0.80 -6.06
CA LEU A 124 -2.35 0.99 -6.16
C LEU A 124 -2.86 0.43 -7.48
N ASP A 125 -2.14 0.64 -8.59
CA ASP A 125 -2.51 0.05 -9.87
C ASP A 125 -2.46 -1.47 -9.82
N LYS A 126 -1.42 -2.10 -9.25
CA LYS A 126 -1.34 -3.57 -9.15
C LYS A 126 -2.42 -4.21 -8.27
N ASN A 127 -2.85 -3.51 -7.22
CA ASN A 127 -3.94 -3.94 -6.34
C ASN A 127 -5.30 -3.39 -6.80
N ASN A 128 -5.34 -2.69 -7.93
CA ASN A 128 -6.56 -2.26 -8.55
C ASN A 128 -7.21 -3.47 -9.23
N PRO A 129 -8.38 -3.94 -8.78
CA PRO A 129 -9.11 -5.01 -9.46
C PRO A 129 -9.47 -4.66 -10.92
N TYR A 130 -9.24 -3.42 -11.37
CA TYR A 130 -9.43 -2.96 -12.74
C TYR A 130 -8.18 -3.03 -13.65
N SER A 131 -6.96 -3.32 -13.16
CA SER A 131 -5.72 -3.14 -13.95
C SER A 131 -5.13 -4.41 -14.59
N VAL A 132 -5.69 -5.59 -14.33
CA VAL A 132 -5.28 -6.83 -15.02
C VAL A 132 -6.43 -7.30 -15.91
N ASN A 133 -6.38 -6.92 -17.18
CA ASN A 133 -7.16 -7.50 -18.29
C ASN A 133 -8.69 -7.59 -18.10
N SER A 134 -9.38 -6.45 -18.12
CA SER A 134 -10.85 -6.41 -18.38
C SER A 134 -11.26 -6.91 -19.78
N GLN A 135 -10.33 -7.43 -20.60
CA GLN A 135 -10.59 -7.89 -21.96
C GLN A 135 -10.64 -9.42 -22.16
N LEU A 136 -10.40 -10.24 -21.12
CA LEU A 136 -10.38 -11.71 -21.32
C LEU A 136 -11.30 -12.52 -20.42
N THR A 137 -11.85 -11.96 -19.34
CA THR A 137 -12.95 -12.59 -18.60
C THR A 137 -13.92 -11.53 -18.12
N PRO A 138 -15.12 -11.40 -18.71
CA PRO A 138 -16.16 -10.54 -18.17
C PRO A 138 -16.43 -10.93 -16.71
N THR A 139 -16.64 -9.94 -15.84
CA THR A 139 -17.10 -10.23 -14.47
C THR A 139 -18.46 -10.92 -14.54
N LEU A 140 -18.80 -11.71 -13.51
CA LEU A 140 -20.13 -12.34 -13.39
C LEU A 140 -21.28 -11.35 -13.62
N SER A 141 -21.10 -10.09 -13.17
CA SER A 141 -22.07 -9.03 -13.40
C SER A 141 -22.19 -8.62 -14.87
N GLN A 142 -21.07 -8.57 -15.61
CA GLN A 142 -21.06 -8.26 -17.04
C GLN A 142 -21.65 -9.42 -17.87
N GLU A 143 -21.41 -10.68 -17.49
CA GLU A 143 -22.03 -11.85 -18.11
C GLU A 143 -23.55 -11.82 -17.92
N ILE A 144 -24.02 -11.51 -16.71
CA ILE A 144 -25.46 -11.37 -16.42
C ILE A 144 -26.07 -10.21 -17.22
N ILE A 145 -25.40 -9.06 -17.30
CA ILE A 145 -25.87 -7.92 -18.13
C ILE A 145 -25.95 -8.33 -19.59
N HIS A 146 -24.91 -8.98 -20.12
CA HIS A 146 -24.87 -9.43 -21.50
C HIS A 146 -25.99 -10.42 -21.83
N PHE A 147 -26.24 -11.38 -20.93
CA PHE A 147 -27.33 -12.35 -21.08
C PHE A 147 -28.71 -11.69 -21.08
N LEU A 148 -28.92 -10.72 -20.19
CA LEU A 148 -30.15 -9.91 -20.15
C LEU A 148 -30.34 -9.09 -21.43
N GLU A 149 -29.26 -8.59 -22.04
CA GLU A 149 -29.30 -7.78 -23.26
C GLU A 149 -29.52 -8.60 -24.53
N LEU A 150 -28.82 -9.74 -24.65
CA LEU A 150 -29.00 -10.67 -25.76
C LEU A 150 -30.42 -11.23 -25.77
N ASP A 151 -30.96 -11.59 -24.59
CA ASP A 151 -32.28 -12.22 -24.42
C ASP A 151 -32.57 -13.25 -25.52
N PRO A 152 -31.70 -14.28 -25.68
CA PRO A 152 -31.70 -15.15 -26.87
C PRO A 152 -33.01 -15.91 -27.07
N GLU A 153 -33.73 -16.19 -25.98
CA GLU A 153 -35.04 -16.85 -25.99
C GLU A 153 -36.22 -15.84 -25.95
N GLY A 154 -35.96 -14.54 -25.83
CA GLY A 154 -36.99 -13.49 -25.70
C GLY A 154 -37.78 -13.50 -24.37
N ILE A 155 -37.50 -14.45 -23.49
CA ILE A 155 -38.27 -14.73 -22.27
C ILE A 155 -38.27 -13.58 -21.27
N PHE A 156 -37.21 -12.77 -21.25
CA PHE A 156 -37.07 -11.65 -20.31
C PHE A 156 -37.87 -10.43 -20.75
N LYS A 157 -37.95 -10.20 -22.06
CA LYS A 157 -38.80 -9.14 -22.65
C LYS A 157 -40.27 -9.53 -22.67
N GLU A 158 -40.59 -10.80 -22.86
CA GLU A 158 -41.97 -11.30 -22.90
C GLU A 158 -42.63 -11.43 -21.52
N THR A 159 -41.83 -11.49 -20.44
CA THR A 159 -42.36 -11.50 -19.08
C THR A 159 -42.48 -10.06 -18.56
N TYR A 160 -43.71 -9.56 -18.45
CA TYR A 160 -44.01 -8.19 -18.01
C TYR A 160 -44.98 -8.08 -16.84
N ALA A 161 -44.81 -7.02 -16.06
CA ALA A 161 -45.67 -6.71 -14.92
C ALA A 161 -47.03 -6.15 -15.39
N ALA A 162 -48.13 -6.69 -14.83
CA ALA A 162 -49.49 -6.13 -14.95
C ALA A 162 -49.94 -5.76 -16.38
N LYS A 163 -49.58 -6.58 -17.38
CA LYS A 163 -49.89 -6.35 -18.81
C LYS A 163 -49.26 -5.09 -19.42
N ASN A 164 -48.23 -4.51 -18.79
CA ASN A 164 -47.50 -3.37 -19.34
C ASN A 164 -46.18 -3.84 -19.99
N PRO A 165 -46.07 -3.89 -21.33
CA PRO A 165 -44.87 -4.39 -22.02
C PRO A 165 -43.59 -3.58 -21.72
N LYS A 166 -43.73 -2.32 -21.28
CA LYS A 166 -42.59 -1.48 -20.88
C LYS A 166 -41.99 -1.91 -19.53
N ALA A 167 -42.78 -2.57 -18.69
CA ALA A 167 -42.36 -3.07 -17.39
C ALA A 167 -41.97 -4.56 -17.45
N ASN A 168 -41.17 -4.93 -18.45
CA ASN A 168 -40.64 -6.28 -18.59
C ASN A 168 -39.43 -6.52 -17.67
N PHE A 169 -39.11 -7.79 -17.44
CA PHE A 169 -38.04 -8.18 -16.53
C PHE A 169 -36.68 -7.66 -16.98
N ARG A 170 -36.37 -7.71 -18.28
CA ARG A 170 -35.11 -7.17 -18.84
C ARG A 170 -34.94 -5.70 -18.49
N PHE A 171 -35.97 -4.88 -18.73
CA PHE A 171 -35.91 -3.43 -18.43
C PHE A 171 -35.66 -3.19 -16.95
N LEU A 172 -36.42 -3.85 -16.06
CA LEU A 172 -36.27 -3.66 -14.62
C LEU A 172 -34.89 -4.11 -14.11
N ALA A 173 -34.41 -5.26 -14.56
CA ALA A 173 -33.10 -5.78 -14.17
C ALA A 173 -31.97 -4.82 -14.56
N LEU A 174 -31.96 -4.33 -15.80
CA LEU A 174 -30.93 -3.38 -16.26
C LEU A 174 -30.97 -2.05 -15.50
N GLN A 175 -32.15 -1.51 -15.18
CA GLN A 175 -32.28 -0.27 -14.40
C GLN A 175 -31.76 -0.42 -12.97
N ILE A 176 -32.08 -1.54 -12.32
CA ILE A 176 -31.61 -1.82 -10.95
C ILE A 176 -30.10 -2.02 -10.92
N ILE A 177 -29.55 -2.76 -11.89
CA ILE A 177 -28.10 -2.95 -12.02
C ILE A 177 -27.39 -1.61 -12.29
N SER A 178 -28.03 -0.71 -13.03
CA SER A 178 -27.52 0.65 -13.32
C SER A 178 -27.67 1.62 -12.13
N GLY A 179 -28.21 1.18 -11.00
CA GLY A 179 -28.30 1.95 -9.76
C GLY A 179 -29.57 2.79 -9.57
N TYR A 180 -30.58 2.66 -10.44
CA TYR A 180 -31.85 3.36 -10.27
C TYR A 180 -32.65 2.79 -9.09
N SER A 181 -33.27 3.69 -8.32
CA SER A 181 -34.14 3.32 -7.20
C SER A 181 -35.51 2.85 -7.69
N TRP A 182 -36.17 2.02 -6.87
CA TRP A 182 -37.55 1.60 -7.15
C TRP A 182 -38.52 2.76 -7.32
N LYS A 183 -38.27 3.89 -6.66
CA LYS A 183 -39.11 5.09 -6.74
C LYS A 183 -39.02 5.72 -8.13
N GLU A 184 -37.82 5.88 -8.66
CA GLU A 184 -37.58 6.45 -10.00
C GLU A 184 -38.19 5.56 -11.09
N ILE A 185 -37.99 4.24 -10.97
CA ILE A 185 -38.52 3.27 -11.94
C ILE A 185 -40.07 3.24 -11.89
N ALA A 186 -40.65 3.32 -10.70
CA ALA A 186 -42.10 3.39 -10.48
C ALA A 186 -42.71 4.65 -11.11
N GLU A 187 -42.06 5.80 -10.94
CA GLU A 187 -42.46 7.07 -11.53
C GLU A 187 -42.37 7.03 -13.06
N GLN A 188 -41.27 6.50 -13.61
CA GLN A 188 -41.07 6.36 -15.06
C GLN A 188 -42.13 5.45 -15.72
N LEU A 189 -42.52 4.37 -15.04
CA LEU A 189 -43.47 3.40 -15.57
C LEU A 189 -44.93 3.72 -15.20
N GLY A 190 -45.16 4.71 -14.34
CA GLY A 190 -46.49 5.03 -13.81
C GLY A 190 -47.10 3.91 -12.98
N MET A 191 -46.27 3.14 -12.25
CA MET A 191 -46.71 1.95 -11.50
C MET A 191 -46.35 2.03 -10.03
N LYS A 192 -47.07 1.29 -9.18
CA LYS A 192 -46.79 1.26 -7.74
C LYS A 192 -45.52 0.45 -7.46
N ILE A 193 -44.66 0.97 -6.57
CA ILE A 193 -43.42 0.29 -6.13
C ILE A 193 -43.66 -1.16 -5.69
N PRO A 194 -44.68 -1.49 -4.86
CA PRO A 194 -44.93 -2.87 -4.45
C PRO A 194 -45.21 -3.80 -5.64
N THR A 195 -45.89 -3.31 -6.67
CA THR A 195 -46.17 -4.09 -7.90
C THR A 195 -44.89 -4.43 -8.64
N LEU A 196 -43.98 -3.47 -8.78
CA LEU A 196 -42.68 -3.64 -9.44
C LEU A 196 -41.74 -4.55 -8.65
N SER A 197 -41.59 -4.29 -7.36
CA SER A 197 -40.71 -5.07 -6.48
C SER A 197 -41.16 -6.53 -6.39
N SER A 198 -42.45 -6.79 -6.16
CA SER A 198 -42.98 -8.15 -6.10
C SER A 198 -42.94 -8.87 -7.45
N PHE A 199 -43.09 -8.15 -8.57
CA PHE A 199 -42.87 -8.74 -9.89
C PHE A 199 -41.41 -9.14 -10.08
N TYR A 200 -40.47 -8.23 -9.79
CA TYR A 200 -39.04 -8.47 -9.96
C TYR A 200 -38.53 -9.64 -9.12
N GLN A 201 -38.91 -9.71 -7.83
CA GLN A 201 -38.53 -10.83 -6.95
C GLN A 201 -39.04 -12.18 -7.47
N ARG A 202 -40.30 -12.24 -7.93
CA ARG A 202 -40.86 -13.47 -8.51
C ARG A 202 -40.17 -13.86 -9.82
N SER A 203 -39.85 -12.88 -10.66
CA SER A 203 -39.12 -13.08 -11.91
C SER A 203 -37.69 -13.57 -11.65
N LEU A 204 -37.00 -13.05 -10.63
CA LEU A 204 -35.69 -13.56 -10.22
C LEU A 204 -35.73 -15.04 -9.84
N VAL A 205 -36.72 -15.46 -9.05
CA VAL A 205 -36.89 -16.88 -8.69
C VAL A 205 -37.20 -17.72 -9.93
N LYS A 206 -38.07 -17.23 -10.81
CA LYS A 206 -38.45 -17.91 -12.07
C LYS A 206 -37.24 -18.11 -12.99
N PHE A 207 -36.36 -17.11 -13.11
CA PHE A 207 -35.25 -17.12 -14.04
C PHE A 207 -33.91 -17.58 -13.43
N ALA A 208 -33.85 -17.79 -12.11
CA ALA A 208 -32.65 -18.31 -11.43
C ALA A 208 -32.08 -19.59 -12.07
N PRO A 209 -32.88 -20.59 -12.50
CA PRO A 209 -32.34 -21.76 -13.19
C PRO A 209 -31.67 -21.41 -14.53
N LYS A 210 -32.22 -20.45 -15.27
CA LYS A 210 -31.68 -20.01 -16.57
C LYS A 210 -30.37 -19.24 -16.42
N PHE A 211 -30.26 -18.39 -15.40
CA PHE A 211 -28.98 -17.77 -15.06
C PHE A 211 -27.94 -18.82 -14.65
N LYS A 212 -28.32 -19.85 -13.87
CA LYS A 212 -27.40 -20.93 -13.52
C LYS A 212 -26.96 -21.73 -14.74
N GLU A 213 -27.88 -22.06 -15.64
CA GLU A 213 -27.56 -22.76 -16.90
C GLU A 213 -26.57 -21.96 -17.74
N TYR A 214 -26.85 -20.66 -17.97
CA TYR A 214 -25.96 -19.79 -18.74
C TYR A 214 -24.58 -19.63 -18.11
N LEU A 215 -24.52 -19.46 -16.79
CA LEU A 215 -23.27 -19.25 -16.05
C LEU A 215 -22.45 -20.53 -15.79
N LEU A 216 -23.02 -21.72 -16.05
CA LEU A 216 -22.34 -23.02 -15.89
C LEU A 216 -21.82 -23.59 -17.22
N VAL A 217 -22.16 -22.99 -18.36
CA VAL A 217 -21.78 -23.50 -19.69
C VAL A 217 -20.37 -23.05 -20.11
N ASP A 218 -19.77 -22.07 -19.42
CA ASP A 218 -18.42 -21.54 -19.71
C ASP A 218 -17.32 -22.03 -18.72
N THR A 219 -17.52 -23.15 -18.02
CA THR A 219 -16.48 -23.88 -17.25
C THR A 219 -16.27 -25.29 -17.76
#